data_AF-A0AAN6YQC5-F1
#
_entry.id   AF-A0AAN6YQC5-F1
#
_cell.length_a   1.000
_cell.length_b   1.000
_cell.length_c   1.000
_cell.angle_alpha   90.00
_cell.angle_beta   90.00
_cell.angle_gamma   90.00
#
_symmetry.space_group_name_H-M   'P 1'
#
loop_
_entity.id
_entity.type
_entity.pdbx_description
1 polymer ?
#
loop_
_entity_poly.entity_id
_entity_poly.type
_entity_poly.pdbx_seq_one_letter_code
_entity_poly.pdbx_strand_id
1 'polypeptide(L)'
;MNELLLTATATELATLLKSGELTSVQLVKVCLDQIANCDRSGPTLRAIVSTPPEKDILAVADRLDRERAARKIRGPFHSIPIILRDFINTDPSLGMPTTLGSYAFENSRPKSNAVVVETVRVSDQRS
;
A
#
# COMPACT_ATOMS: atom_id res chain seq x y z
N MET A 1 -2.21 18.20 9.88
CA MET A 1 -2.78 17.61 8.66
C MET A 1 -2.45 16.12 8.56
N ASN A 2 -1.17 15.71 8.63
CA ASN A 2 -0.76 14.30 8.56
C ASN A 2 -1.38 13.40 9.64
N GLU A 3 -1.46 13.88 10.88
CA GLU A 3 -2.03 13.12 12.00
C GLU A 3 -3.50 12.73 11.77
N LEU A 4 -4.29 13.64 11.19
CA LEU A 4 -5.70 13.42 10.86
C LEU A 4 -5.86 12.33 9.79
N LEU A 5 -4.95 12.28 8.82
CA LEU A 5 -4.97 11.27 7.74
C LEU A 5 -4.67 9.87 8.27
N LEU A 6 -3.81 9.75 9.28
CA LEU A 6 -3.43 8.45 9.87
C LEU A 6 -4.54 7.84 10.75
N THR A 7 -5.46 8.67 11.25
CA THR A 7 -6.61 8.23 12.06
C THR A 7 -7.92 8.17 11.27
N ALA A 8 -7.92 8.60 10.01
CA ALA A 8 -9.09 8.58 9.15
C ALA A 8 -9.49 7.15 8.75
N THR A 9 -10.78 6.93 8.59
CA THR A 9 -11.32 5.68 8.04
C THR A 9 -11.03 5.57 6.55
N ALA A 10 -11.02 4.34 6.02
CA ALA A 10 -10.84 4.13 4.58
C ALA A 10 -11.90 4.87 3.73
N THR A 11 -13.13 4.99 4.22
CA THR A 11 -14.22 5.71 3.55
C THR A 11 -13.99 7.22 3.51
N GLU A 12 -13.46 7.80 4.59
CA GLU A 12 -13.07 9.23 4.62
C GLU A 12 -11.91 9.49 3.68
N LEU A 13 -10.86 8.66 3.70
CA LEU A 13 -9.75 8.76 2.77
C LEU A 13 -10.21 8.64 1.31
N ALA A 14 -11.11 7.69 1.01
CA ALA A 14 -11.69 7.54 -0.32
C ALA A 14 -12.47 8.78 -0.76
N THR A 15 -13.14 9.46 0.18
CA THR A 15 -13.87 10.71 -0.08
C THR A 15 -12.91 11.84 -0.41
N LEU A 16 -11.84 12.01 0.36
CA LEU A 16 -10.80 13.03 0.11
C LEU A 16 -10.05 12.79 -1.22
N LEU A 17 -9.75 11.52 -1.53
CA LEU A 17 -9.18 11.13 -2.82
C LEU A 17 -10.14 11.44 -3.97
N LYS A 18 -11.44 11.25 -3.77
CA LYS A 18 -12.47 11.54 -4.78
C LYS A 18 -12.68 13.04 -5.00
N SER A 19 -12.59 13.86 -3.94
CA SER A 19 -12.69 15.32 -4.07
C SER A 19 -11.41 15.96 -4.64
N GLY A 20 -10.29 15.24 -4.60
CA GLY A 20 -8.98 15.75 -5.04
C GLY A 20 -8.25 16.57 -3.98
N GLU A 21 -8.80 16.65 -2.75
CA GLU A 21 -8.13 17.25 -1.59
C GLU A 21 -6.92 16.44 -1.12
N LEU A 22 -6.89 15.15 -1.48
CA LEU A 22 -5.80 14.23 -1.21
C LEU A 22 -5.45 13.46 -2.49
N THR A 23 -4.16 13.20 -2.69
CA THR A 23 -3.65 12.29 -3.73
C THR A 23 -3.13 11.00 -3.12
N SER A 24 -3.15 9.90 -3.87
CA SER A 24 -2.55 8.62 -3.46
C SER A 24 -1.07 8.79 -3.13
N VAL A 25 -0.34 9.58 -3.92
CA VAL A 25 1.08 9.89 -3.65
C VAL A 25 1.26 10.55 -2.28
N GLN A 26 0.43 11.54 -1.93
CA GLN A 26 0.50 12.19 -0.61
C GLN A 26 0.17 11.20 0.52
N LEU A 27 -0.87 10.39 0.35
CA LEU A 27 -1.28 9.41 1.35
C LEU A 27 -0.18 8.35 1.60
N VAL A 28 0.42 7.81 0.54
CA VAL A 28 1.52 6.85 0.64
C VAL A 28 2.73 7.46 1.34
N LYS A 29 3.10 8.71 1.03
CA LYS A 29 4.19 9.41 1.72
C LYS A 29 3.93 9.52 3.22
N VAL A 30 2.73 9.95 3.63
CA VAL A 30 2.36 10.04 5.04
C VAL A 30 2.48 8.69 5.74
N CYS A 31 2.05 7.60 5.09
CA CYS A 31 2.21 6.25 5.64
C CYS A 31 3.69 5.83 5.77
N LEU A 32 4.52 6.09 4.74
CA LEU A 32 5.94 5.75 4.76
C LEU A 32 6.70 6.54 5.83
N ASP A 33 6.39 7.84 5.98
CA ASP A 33 6.96 8.69 7.03
C ASP A 33 6.61 8.16 8.42
N GLN A 34 5.37 7.72 8.63
CA GLN A 34 4.94 7.13 9.90
C GLN A 34 5.67 5.82 10.19
N ILE A 35 5.84 4.96 9.18
CA ILE A 35 6.62 3.73 9.31
C ILE A 35 8.07 4.05 9.68
N ALA A 36 8.70 5.01 8.98
CA ALA A 36 10.08 5.41 9.25
C ALA A 36 10.25 5.91 10.70
N ASN A 37 9.31 6.72 11.19
CA ASN A 37 9.35 7.34 12.52
C ASN A 37 9.03 6.39 13.68
N CYS A 38 8.32 5.29 13.45
CA CYS A 38 7.83 4.41 14.51
C CYS A 38 8.36 2.98 14.47
N ASP A 39 8.68 2.45 13.29
CA ASP A 39 8.96 1.02 13.15
C ASP A 39 10.40 0.65 13.51
N ARG A 40 11.35 1.33 12.87
CA ARG A 40 12.81 1.14 13.05
C ARG A 40 13.47 2.26 13.85
N SER A 41 12.81 3.41 13.94
CA SER A 41 13.20 4.54 14.77
C SER A 41 12.11 4.87 15.80
N GLY A 42 12.39 5.81 16.70
CA GLY A 42 11.45 6.22 17.75
C GLY A 42 11.06 5.05 18.67
N PRO A 43 9.77 4.69 18.82
CA PRO A 43 9.30 3.61 19.69
C PRO A 43 9.76 2.20 19.28
N THR A 44 10.33 2.00 18.09
CA THR A 44 10.87 0.71 17.61
C THR A 44 9.86 -0.43 17.63
N LEU A 45 8.68 -0.22 17.04
CA LEU A 45 7.57 -1.18 17.07
C LEU A 45 7.89 -2.50 16.36
N ARG A 46 8.75 -2.48 15.33
CA ARG A 46 9.09 -3.66 14.49
C ARG A 46 7.86 -4.41 13.95
N ALA A 47 6.84 -3.66 13.57
CA ALA A 47 5.60 -4.15 12.98
C ALA A 47 5.72 -4.42 11.47
N ILE A 48 6.65 -3.75 10.77
CA ILE A 48 6.82 -3.84 9.31
C ILE A 48 8.07 -4.64 8.96
N VAL A 49 7.86 -5.82 8.36
CA VAL A 49 8.97 -6.72 7.97
C VAL A 49 9.69 -6.21 6.72
N SER A 50 8.94 -5.77 5.71
CA SER A 50 9.47 -5.26 4.45
C SER A 50 8.52 -4.25 3.82
N THR A 51 9.08 -3.29 3.11
CA THR A 51 8.36 -2.38 2.21
C THR A 51 8.95 -2.48 0.79
N PRO A 52 8.17 -2.18 -0.26
CA PRO A 52 8.74 -2.00 -1.60
C PRO A 52 9.68 -0.79 -1.60
N PRO A 53 10.62 -0.70 -2.56
CA PRO A 53 11.39 0.52 -2.75
C PRO A 53 10.48 1.73 -2.92
N GLU A 54 10.78 2.84 -2.23
CA GLU A 54 9.91 4.03 -2.18
C GLU A 54 9.56 4.54 -3.58
N LYS A 55 10.54 4.60 -4.48
CA LYS A 55 10.32 5.01 -5.87
C LYS A 55 9.25 4.18 -6.60
N ASP A 56 9.20 2.87 -6.33
CA ASP A 56 8.33 1.94 -7.05
C ASP A 56 6.91 2.06 -6.51
N ILE A 57 6.73 2.18 -5.20
CA ILE A 57 5.40 2.37 -4.59
C ILE A 57 4.83 3.76 -4.91
N LEU A 58 5.66 4.81 -4.95
CA LEU A 58 5.22 6.14 -5.38
C LEU A 58 4.84 6.17 -6.87
N ALA A 59 5.54 5.43 -7.73
CA ALA A 59 5.16 5.30 -9.14
C ALA A 59 3.81 4.58 -9.32
N VAL A 60 3.50 3.58 -8.48
CA VAL A 60 2.18 2.95 -8.43
C VAL A 60 1.11 3.95 -8.00
N ALA A 61 1.36 4.72 -6.94
CA ALA A 61 0.43 5.73 -6.43
C ALA A 61 0.12 6.81 -7.49
N ASP A 62 1.15 7.34 -8.16
CA ASP A 62 0.99 8.31 -9.24
C ASP A 62 0.15 7.77 -10.41
N ARG A 63 0.38 6.50 -10.78
CA ARG A 63 -0.43 5.85 -11.82
C ARG A 63 -1.90 5.77 -11.42
N LEU A 64 -2.20 5.42 -10.16
CA LEU A 64 -3.58 5.35 -9.67
C LEU A 64 -4.21 6.76 -9.61
N ASP A 65 -3.46 7.79 -9.23
CA ASP A 65 -3.93 9.18 -9.29
C ASP A 65 -4.25 9.63 -10.73
N ARG A 66 -3.42 9.26 -11.71
CA ARG A 66 -3.69 9.54 -13.13
C ARG A 66 -4.91 8.80 -13.66
N GLU A 67 -5.12 7.55 -13.25
CA GLU A 67 -6.30 6.79 -13.62
C GLU A 67 -7.58 7.41 -13.04
N ARG A 68 -7.53 7.84 -11.78
CA ARG A 68 -8.59 8.60 -11.12
C ARG A 68 -8.93 9.89 -11.87
N ALA A 69 -7.92 10.67 -12.25
CA ALA A 69 -8.10 11.89 -13.05
C ALA A 69 -8.73 11.58 -14.43
N ALA A 70 -8.39 10.44 -15.02
CA ALA A 70 -8.98 9.93 -16.25
C ALA A 70 -10.35 9.24 -16.06
N ARG A 71 -10.95 9.32 -14.86
CA ARG A 71 -12.22 8.67 -14.49
C ARG A 71 -12.20 7.14 -14.62
N LYS A 72 -11.02 6.53 -14.60
CA LYS A 72 -10.83 5.07 -14.58
C LYS A 72 -10.75 4.58 -13.14
N ILE A 73 -11.86 4.72 -12.42
CA ILE A 73 -11.95 4.22 -11.05
C ILE A 73 -12.14 2.72 -11.09
N ARG A 74 -11.31 2.10 -10.31
CA ARG A 74 -11.06 0.68 -10.32
C ARG A 74 -11.95 -0.04 -9.29
N GLY A 75 -12.26 0.61 -8.17
CA GLY A 75 -13.30 0.25 -7.20
C GLY A 75 -13.03 0.85 -5.82
N PRO A 76 -13.54 0.27 -4.72
CA PRO A 76 -13.54 0.91 -3.39
C PRO A 76 -12.15 1.08 -2.77
N PHE A 77 -11.17 0.26 -3.16
CA PHE A 77 -9.79 0.34 -2.68
C PHE A 77 -8.86 1.14 -3.60
N HIS A 78 -9.39 1.74 -4.67
CA HIS A 78 -8.57 2.51 -5.60
C HIS A 78 -7.81 3.61 -4.85
N SER A 79 -6.49 3.64 -5.00
CA SER A 79 -5.57 4.61 -4.38
C SER A 79 -5.37 4.48 -2.86
N ILE A 80 -5.95 3.48 -2.19
CA ILE A 80 -5.80 3.26 -0.73
C ILE A 80 -4.61 2.30 -0.46
N PRO A 81 -3.60 2.70 0.34
CA PRO A 81 -2.50 1.81 0.72
C PRO A 81 -2.98 0.74 1.71
N ILE A 82 -2.47 -0.50 1.54
CA ILE A 82 -2.84 -1.65 2.38
C ILE A 82 -1.56 -2.39 2.78
N ILE A 83 -1.49 -2.77 4.06
CA ILE A 83 -0.43 -3.63 4.60
C ILE A 83 -0.95 -5.07 4.67
N LEU A 84 -0.10 -6.02 4.29
CA LEU A 84 -0.41 -7.44 4.30
C LEU A 84 0.51 -8.17 5.26
N ARG A 85 -0.01 -9.23 5.90
CA ARG A 85 0.80 -10.12 6.72
C ARG A 85 1.83 -10.83 5.84
N ASP A 86 3.05 -11.04 6.33
CA ASP A 86 4.16 -11.74 5.66
C ASP A 86 3.91 -13.25 5.35
N PHE A 87 2.66 -13.69 5.50
CA PHE A 87 2.19 -15.00 5.07
C PHE A 87 1.52 -14.96 3.68
N ILE A 88 1.31 -13.75 3.14
CA ILE A 88 0.54 -13.50 1.92
C ILE A 88 1.50 -13.11 0.80
N ASN A 89 1.53 -13.91 -0.27
CA ASN A 89 2.29 -13.58 -1.47
C ASN A 89 1.79 -12.26 -2.09
N THR A 90 2.72 -11.34 -2.30
CA THR A 90 2.48 -10.05 -2.95
C THR A 90 2.93 -10.06 -4.41
N ASP A 91 2.70 -8.95 -5.10
CA ASP A 91 3.07 -8.78 -6.50
C ASP A 91 4.60 -8.90 -6.67
N PRO A 92 5.08 -9.85 -7.52
CA PRO A 92 6.52 -10.04 -7.72
C PRO A 92 7.26 -8.77 -8.15
N SER A 93 6.58 -7.83 -8.83
CA SER A 93 7.17 -6.55 -9.24
C SER A 93 7.53 -5.62 -8.08
N LEU A 94 6.98 -5.84 -6.88
CA LEU A 94 7.32 -5.07 -5.69
C LEU A 94 8.65 -5.50 -5.05
N GLY A 95 9.21 -6.63 -5.48
CA GLY A 95 10.51 -7.13 -5.02
C GLY A 95 10.57 -7.59 -3.55
N MET A 96 9.42 -7.64 -2.86
CA MET A 96 9.35 -8.01 -1.44
C MET A 96 9.44 -9.53 -1.24
N PRO A 97 10.13 -10.00 -0.19
CA PRO A 97 10.06 -11.39 0.24
C PRO A 97 8.69 -11.77 0.80
N THR A 98 8.46 -13.07 0.94
CA THR A 98 7.41 -13.65 1.80
C THR A 98 8.08 -14.68 2.70
N THR A 99 8.37 -14.30 3.95
CA THR A 99 9.25 -15.08 4.83
C THR A 99 8.50 -16.00 5.80
N LEU A 100 7.18 -15.88 5.88
CA LEU A 100 6.37 -16.61 6.85
C LEU A 100 6.85 -16.39 8.31
N GLY A 101 7.57 -15.29 8.57
CA GLY A 101 8.21 -15.01 9.85
C GLY A 101 9.38 -15.94 10.22
N SER A 102 9.99 -16.63 9.25
CA SER A 102 11.10 -17.57 9.49
C SER A 102 12.31 -17.27 8.62
N TYR A 103 13.50 -17.32 9.24
CA TYR A 103 14.78 -17.17 8.54
C TYR A 103 14.98 -18.20 7.42
N ALA A 104 14.34 -19.38 7.52
CA ALA A 104 14.39 -20.39 6.46
C ALA A 104 13.83 -19.89 5.12
N PHE A 105 13.02 -18.82 5.14
CA PHE A 105 12.38 -18.25 3.96
C PHE A 105 12.77 -16.78 3.71
N GLU A 106 13.85 -16.28 4.31
CA GLU A 106 14.29 -14.88 4.14
C GLU A 106 14.44 -14.43 2.67
N ASN A 107 14.84 -15.37 1.80
CA ASN A 107 15.05 -15.15 0.38
C ASN A 107 13.89 -15.68 -0.50
N SER A 108 12.80 -16.13 0.12
CA SER A 108 11.61 -16.59 -0.61
C SER A 108 10.95 -15.41 -1.31
N ARG A 109 10.87 -15.46 -2.64
CA ARG A 109 10.21 -14.44 -3.46
C ARG A 109 8.94 -15.02 -4.10
N PRO A 110 7.80 -14.32 -4.02
CA PRO A 110 6.55 -14.80 -4.62
C PRO A 110 6.70 -14.89 -6.15
N LYS A 111 6.12 -15.95 -6.73
CA LYS A 111 6.03 -16.12 -8.20
C LYS A 111 4.75 -15.50 -8.78
N SER A 112 3.75 -15.31 -7.94
CA SER A 112 2.44 -14.78 -8.30
C SER A 112 1.74 -14.22 -7.07
N ASN A 113 0.75 -13.36 -7.29
CA ASN A 113 -0.15 -12.86 -6.24
C ASN A 113 -0.85 -14.02 -5.52
N ALA A 114 -1.10 -13.84 -4.21
CA ALA A 114 -2.16 -14.59 -3.54
C ALA A 114 -3.53 -14.16 -4.07
N VAL A 115 -4.52 -15.05 -4.03
CA VAL A 115 -5.89 -14.77 -4.52
C VAL A 115 -6.49 -13.51 -3.88
N VAL A 116 -6.27 -13.30 -2.58
CA VAL A 116 -6.76 -12.10 -1.88
C VAL A 116 -6.15 -10.81 -2.43
N VAL A 117 -4.87 -10.82 -2.83
CA VAL A 117 -4.19 -9.67 -3.43
C VAL A 117 -4.75 -9.40 -4.82
N GLU A 118 -4.99 -10.46 -5.59
CA GLU A 118 -5.63 -10.36 -6.89
C GLU A 118 -7.05 -9.79 -6.75
N THR A 119 -7.85 -10.30 -5.81
CA THR A 119 -9.20 -9.79 -5.56
C THR A 119 -9.18 -8.32 -5.21
N VAL A 120 -8.30 -7.86 -4.31
CA VAL A 120 -8.22 -6.43 -3.98
C VAL A 120 -7.82 -5.59 -5.19
N ARG A 121 -6.96 -6.11 -6.07
CA ARG A 121 -6.53 -5.46 -7.33
C ARG A 121 -7.53 -5.58 -8.48
N VAL A 122 -8.47 -6.52 -8.45
CA VAL A 122 -9.49 -6.75 -9.49
C VAL A 122 -10.85 -6.19 -9.08
N SER A 123 -11.13 -6.13 -7.78
CA SER A 123 -12.03 -5.13 -7.20
C SER A 123 -11.55 -3.71 -7.51
N ASP A 124 -10.30 -3.59 -7.99
CA ASP A 124 -9.72 -2.44 -8.66
C ASP A 124 -9.86 -2.53 -10.22
N GLN A 125 -10.80 -3.27 -10.82
CA GLN A 125 -11.05 -3.24 -12.28
C GLN A 125 -12.54 -3.44 -12.65
N ARG A 126 -13.43 -3.61 -11.67
CA ARG A 126 -14.85 -3.88 -11.88
C ARG A 126 -15.67 -2.68 -11.42
N SER A 127 -15.74 -1.64 -12.25
CA SER A 127 -16.73 -0.55 -12.16
C SER A 127 -16.89 0.11 -13.53
#